data_AF-A0A534ZPE5-F1
#
_entry.id   AF-A0A534ZPE5-F1
#
_cell.length_a   1.000
_cell.length_b   1.000
_cell.length_c   1.000
_cell.angle_alpha   90.00
_cell.angle_beta   90.00
_cell.angle_gamma   90.00
#
_symmetry.space_group_name_H-M   'P 1'
#
loop_
_entity.id
_entity.type
_entity.pdbx_description
1 polymer ?
#
loop_
_entity_poly.entity_id
_entity_poly.type
_entity_poly.pdbx_seq_one_letter_code
_entity_poly.pdbx_strand_id
1 'polypeptide(L)'
;MPDGPRGPRHHAQAGVVQLARATGLPIVAIGAATRPVRRLGSWDRLQLPLPFGRVALVLGEPLAVLEEGTAVAAVEAALARVNEAAAAAVGATAA
;
A
#
# COMPACT_ATOMS: atom_id res chain seq x y z
N MET A 1 0.01 -1.26 5.79
CA MET A 1 1.35 -1.52 6.34
C MET A 1 1.74 -0.35 7.22
N PRO A 2 2.58 -0.51 8.26
CA PRO A 2 3.01 0.63 9.06
C PRO A 2 4.04 1.46 8.25
N ASP A 3 3.66 2.68 7.88
CA ASP A 3 4.43 3.68 7.10
C ASP A 3 5.58 4.33 7.91
N GLY A 4 6.38 3.53 8.60
CA GLY A 4 7.43 4.02 9.50
C GLY A 4 6.90 4.95 10.62
N PRO A 5 7.75 5.39 11.55
CA PRO A 5 7.31 6.11 12.74
C PRO A 5 6.77 7.53 12.48
N ARG A 6 6.96 8.11 11.29
CA ARG A 6 6.70 9.54 11.00
C ARG A 6 6.34 9.88 9.53
N GLY A 7 6.03 8.91 8.67
CA GLY A 7 5.70 9.19 7.26
C GLY A 7 4.22 9.58 7.07
N PRO A 8 3.88 10.59 6.25
CA PRO A 8 2.49 10.82 5.85
C PRO A 8 1.96 9.59 5.11
N ARG A 9 0.74 9.19 5.46
CA ARG A 9 0.08 7.99 4.90
C ARG A 9 0.11 8.02 3.37
N HIS A 10 0.36 6.87 2.76
CA HIS A 10 0.34 6.69 1.30
C HIS A 10 1.47 7.38 0.52
N HIS A 11 2.50 7.89 1.19
CA HIS A 11 3.68 8.38 0.50
C HIS A 11 4.75 7.29 0.37
N ALA A 12 5.16 7.02 -0.86
CA ALA A 12 6.26 6.12 -1.12
C ALA A 12 7.56 6.75 -0.58
N GLN A 13 8.23 6.09 0.36
CA GLN A 13 9.53 6.56 0.82
C GLN A 13 10.59 6.38 -0.27
N ALA A 14 11.44 7.40 -0.45
CA ALA A 14 12.53 7.39 -1.42
C ALA A 14 13.47 6.16 -1.26
N GLY A 15 13.55 5.58 -0.06
CA GLY A 15 14.34 4.37 0.21
C GLY A 15 13.94 3.15 -0.62
N VAL A 16 12.65 2.99 -0.97
CA VAL A 16 12.19 1.87 -1.84
C VAL A 16 12.72 2.05 -3.26
N VAL A 17 12.70 3.28 -3.77
CA VAL A 17 13.24 3.62 -5.10
C VAL A 17 14.76 3.46 -5.12
N GLN A 18 15.45 3.92 -4.09
CA GLN A 18 16.91 3.79 -3.96
C GLN A 18 17.35 2.32 -3.89
N LEU A 19 16.62 1.48 -3.15
CA LEU A 19 16.91 0.05 -3.05
C LEU A 19 16.68 -0.69 -4.37
N ALA A 20 15.58 -0.39 -5.07
CA ALA A 20 15.31 -0.94 -6.39
C ALA A 20 16.39 -0.57 -7.41
N ARG A 21 16.90 0.68 -7.36
CA ARG A 21 18.02 1.12 -8.20
C ARG A 21 19.34 0.43 -7.83
N ALA A 22 19.65 0.30 -6.55
CA ALA A 22 20.88 -0.33 -6.09
C ALA A 22 20.93 -1.83 -6.42
N THR A 23 19.77 -2.49 -6.44
CA THR A 23 19.65 -3.94 -6.68
C THR A 23 19.28 -4.30 -8.11
N GLY A 24 18.79 -3.35 -8.92
CA GLY A 24 18.25 -3.60 -10.25
C GLY A 24 16.93 -4.39 -10.25
N LEU A 25 16.30 -4.57 -9.09
CA LEU A 25 15.08 -5.36 -8.94
C LEU A 25 13.81 -4.51 -9.11
N PRO A 26 12.74 -5.08 -9.67
CA PRO A 26 11.47 -4.37 -9.84
C PRO A 26 10.75 -4.15 -8.52
N ILE A 27 9.94 -3.10 -8.45
CA ILE A 27 9.12 -2.76 -7.28
C ILE A 27 7.72 -3.36 -7.47
N VAL A 28 7.22 -4.11 -6.49
CA VAL A 28 5.85 -4.65 -6.53
C VAL A 28 5.01 -3.96 -5.45
N ALA A 29 3.96 -3.26 -5.88
CA ALA A 29 2.98 -2.67 -4.97
C ALA A 29 2.03 -3.74 -4.44
N ILE A 30 1.74 -3.72 -3.13
CA ILE A 30 0.81 -4.67 -2.51
C ILE A 30 -0.26 -3.87 -1.75
N GLY A 31 -1.52 -4.09 -2.12
CA GLY A 31 -2.69 -3.52 -1.48
C GLY A 31 -3.34 -4.53 -0.54
N ALA A 32 -3.83 -4.07 0.59
CA ALA A 32 -4.51 -4.90 1.58
C ALA A 32 -5.76 -4.21 2.10
N ALA A 33 -6.89 -4.91 2.10
CA ALA A 33 -8.14 -4.43 2.65
C ALA A 33 -8.85 -5.51 3.47
N THR A 34 -9.60 -5.10 4.49
CA THR A 34 -10.31 -6.01 5.40
C THR A 34 -11.72 -5.50 5.71
N ARG A 35 -12.71 -6.40 5.79
CA ARG A 35 -14.09 -6.07 6.18
C ARG A 35 -14.82 -7.27 6.82
N PRO A 36 -15.54 -7.10 7.95
CA PRO A 36 -15.65 -5.88 8.74
C PRO A 36 -14.40 -5.62 9.58
N VAL A 37 -14.07 -4.34 9.76
CA VAL A 37 -12.86 -3.89 10.46
C VAL A 37 -13.25 -2.83 11.49
N ARG A 38 -12.74 -2.96 12.72
CA ARG A 38 -12.82 -1.89 13.72
C ARG A 38 -11.55 -1.05 13.62
N ARG A 39 -11.71 0.24 13.33
CA ARG A 39 -10.62 1.20 13.45
C ARG A 39 -10.50 1.62 14.90
N LEU A 40 -9.35 1.38 15.51
CA LEU A 40 -9.06 1.92 16.84
C LEU A 40 -8.86 3.44 16.73
N GLY A 41 -9.33 4.18 17.73
CA GLY A 41 -9.13 5.63 17.85
C GLY A 41 -7.73 6.01 18.36
N SER A 42 -6.79 5.08 18.38
CA SER A 42 -5.39 5.32 18.72
C SER A 42 -4.71 6.17 17.65
N TRP A 43 -3.58 6.78 18.02
CA TRP A 43 -2.76 7.62 17.15
C TRP A 43 -2.32 6.92 15.84
N ASP A 44 -2.32 5.58 15.80
CA ASP A 44 -1.98 4.75 14.65
C ASP A 44 -3.19 4.36 13.77
N ARG A 45 -4.43 4.67 14.20
CA ARG A 45 -5.69 4.26 13.55
C ARG A 45 -5.68 2.80 13.09
N LEU A 46 -5.18 1.90 13.95
CA LEU A 46 -5.00 0.50 13.60
C LEU A 46 -6.33 -0.14 13.19
N GLN A 47 -6.29 -0.87 12.07
CA GLN A 47 -7.40 -1.62 11.52
C GLN A 47 -7.41 -3.03 12.14
N LEU A 48 -8.32 -3.28 13.08
CA LEU A 48 -8.54 -4.59 13.67
C LEU A 48 -9.62 -5.34 12.88
N PRO A 49 -9.26 -6.32 12.04
CA PRO A 49 -10.23 -7.16 11.38
C PRO A 49 -11.01 -7.94 12.45
N LEU A 50 -12.34 -7.95 12.34
CA LEU A 50 -13.17 -8.76 13.21
C LEU A 50 -13.09 -10.24 12.80
N PRO A 51 -13.23 -11.19 13.74
CA PRO A 51 -13.31 -12.60 13.39
C PRO A 51 -14.43 -12.84 12.38
N PHE A 52 -14.20 -13.76 11.44
CA PHE A 52 -15.06 -14.05 10.27
C PHE A 52 -15.15 -12.92 9.22
N GLY A 53 -14.24 -11.95 9.29
CA GLY A 53 -14.08 -10.94 8.24
C GLY A 53 -13.37 -11.46 6.99
N ARG A 54 -13.63 -10.79 5.88
CA ARG A 54 -12.96 -10.98 4.60
C ARG A 54 -11.70 -10.12 4.55
N VAL A 55 -10.64 -10.69 4.01
CA VAL A 55 -9.37 -10.00 3.72
C VAL A 55 -9.08 -10.17 2.24
N ALA A 56 -8.71 -9.08 1.57
CA ALA A 56 -8.19 -9.11 0.21
C ALA A 56 -6.77 -8.59 0.21
N LEU A 57 -5.89 -9.34 -0.45
CA LEU A 57 -4.53 -8.95 -0.78
C LEU A 57 -4.44 -8.87 -2.29
N VAL A 58 -4.03 -7.73 -2.81
CA VAL A 58 -3.85 -7.50 -4.25
C VAL A 58 -2.39 -7.19 -4.49
N LEU A 59 -1.75 -8.01 -5.33
CA LEU A 59 -0.41 -7.74 -5.82
C LEU A 59 -0.55 -7.00 -7.15
N GLY A 60 0.13 -5.86 -7.25
CA GLY A 60 0.23 -5.08 -8.48
C GLY A 60 1.28 -5.64 -9.42
N GLU A 61 1.29 -5.13 -10.65
CA GLU A 61 2.32 -5.47 -11.62
C GLU A 61 3.69 -4.95 -11.18
N PRO A 62 4.78 -5.68 -11.49
CA PRO A 62 6.13 -5.21 -11.22
C PRO A 62 6.43 -3.91 -11.97
N LEU A 63 6.76 -2.86 -11.23
CA LEU A 63 7.28 -1.61 -11.78
C LEU A 63 8.76 -1.82 -12.09
N ALA A 64 9.14 -1.56 -13.35
CA ALA A 64 10.55 -1.49 -13.73
C ALA A 64 11.28 -0.42 -12.90
N VAL A 65 12.61 -0.50 -12.84
CA VAL A 65 13.42 0.52 -12.15
C VAL A 65 13.28 1.85 -12.91
N LEU A 66 12.56 2.80 -12.32
CA LEU A 66 12.27 4.12 -12.90
C LEU A 66 13.30 5.17 -12.45
N GLU A 67 13.48 6.21 -13.26
CA GLU A 67 14.31 7.35 -12.87
C GLU A 67 13.71 8.10 -11.67
N GLU A 68 14.59 8.63 -10.80
CA GLU A 68 14.26 9.15 -9.47
C GLU A 68 13.13 10.20 -9.48
N GLY A 69 13.07 11.04 -10.52
CA GLY A 69 12.04 12.07 -10.68
C GLY A 69 10.63 11.54 -11.01
N THR A 70 10.50 10.32 -11.53
CA THR A 70 9.19 9.71 -11.90
C THR A 70 8.83 8.50 -11.05
N ALA A 71 9.84 7.89 -10.39
CA ALA A 71 9.69 6.67 -9.63
C ALA A 71 8.72 6.80 -8.44
N VAL A 72 8.81 7.90 -7.69
CA VAL A 72 7.93 8.11 -6.52
C VAL A 72 6.47 8.18 -6.93
N ALA A 73 6.15 9.01 -7.93
CA ALA A 73 4.78 9.15 -8.44
C ALA A 73 4.23 7.84 -9.02
N ALA A 74 5.06 7.06 -9.70
CA ALA A 74 4.66 5.76 -10.24
C ALA A 74 4.38 4.71 -9.15
N VAL A 75 5.19 4.70 -8.08
CA VAL A 75 4.94 3.82 -6.92
C VAL A 75 3.65 4.24 -6.21
N GLU A 76 3.44 5.55 -5.99
CA GLU A 76 2.20 6.05 -5.37
C GLU A 76 0.95 5.69 -6.21
N ALA A 77 1.02 5.85 -7.53
CA ALA A 77 -0.07 5.45 -8.44
C ALA A 77 -0.32 3.93 -8.42
N ALA A 78 0.73 3.11 -8.35
CA ALA A 78 0.59 1.67 -8.23
C ALA A 78 -0.02 1.27 -6.88
N LEU A 79 0.40 1.90 -5.79
CA LEU A 79 -0.16 1.70 -4.45
C LEU A 79 -1.64 2.08 -4.39
N ALA A 80 -2.04 3.19 -5.02
CA ALA A 80 -3.45 3.59 -5.10
C ALA A 80 -4.29 2.52 -5.81
N ARG A 81 -3.84 2.04 -6.97
CA ARG A 81 -4.55 1.00 -7.76
C ARG A 81 -4.76 -0.29 -6.97
N VAL A 82 -3.71 -0.80 -6.33
CA VAL A 82 -3.83 -2.06 -5.56
C VAL A 82 -4.69 -1.89 -4.30
N ASN A 83 -4.68 -0.71 -3.68
CA ASN A 83 -5.54 -0.43 -2.53
C ASN A 83 -7.02 -0.33 -2.93
N GLU A 84 -7.33 0.33 -4.04
CA GLU A 84 -8.70 0.38 -4.59
C GLU A 84 -9.21 -1.01 -4.96
N ALA A 85 -8.38 -1.81 -5.65
CA ALA A 85 -8.72 -3.17 -6.01
C ALA A 85 -8.95 -4.05 -4.76
N ALA A 86 -8.10 -3.91 -3.74
CA ALA A 86 -8.29 -4.64 -2.48
C ALA A 86 -9.58 -4.22 -1.78
N ALA A 87 -9.88 -2.91 -1.73
CA ALA A 87 -11.11 -2.38 -1.14
C ALA A 87 -12.36 -2.91 -1.86
N ALA A 88 -12.35 -2.91 -3.19
CA ALA A 88 -13.43 -3.47 -4.01
C ALA A 88 -13.65 -4.97 -3.74
N ALA A 89 -12.57 -5.74 -3.60
CA ALA A 89 -12.63 -7.19 -3.35
C ALA A 89 -13.25 -7.56 -1.98
N VAL A 90 -13.15 -6.68 -0.98
CA VAL A 90 -13.84 -6.85 0.32
C VAL A 90 -15.17 -6.10 0.41
N GLY A 91 -15.62 -5.46 -0.67
CA GLY A 91 -16.84 -4.65 -0.70
C GLY A 91 -16.78 -3.43 0.22
N ALA A 92 -15.60 -2.88 0.47
CA ALA A 92 -15.42 -1.64 1.21
C ALA A 92 -15.33 -0.46 0.24
N THR A 93 -16.05 0.63 0.52
CA THR A 93 -15.84 1.90 -0.17
C THR A 93 -14.48 2.44 0.26
N ALA A 94 -13.60 2.77 -0.70
CA ALA A 94 -12.35 3.44 -0.42
C ALA A 94 -12.64 4.72 0.39
N ALA A 95 -11.94 4.90 1.51
CA ALA A 95 -12.10 6.00 2.44
C ALA A 95 -10.74 6.62 2.75
#